data_AF-A0A535J1Q9-F1
#
_entry.id   AF-A0A535J1Q9-F1
#
_cell.length_a   1.000
_cell.length_b   1.000
_cell.length_c   1.000
_cell.angle_alpha   90.00
_cell.angle_beta   90.00
_cell.angle_gamma   90.00
#
_symmetry.space_group_name_H-M   'P 1'
#
loop_
_entity.id
_entity.type
_entity.pdbx_description
1 polymer ?
#
loop_
_entity_poly.entity_id
_entity_poly.type
_entity_poly.pdbx_seq_one_letter_code
_entity_poly.pdbx_strand_id
1 'polypeptide(L)'
;MEHNAQQAQKEDIMAKNTQRSRYSTSRRSLLLKGLAVGGAGALGAGLLTNGVPAFAKERSSGITRGDVAILRFLAAIEILETDLWRQYNELGGIPDSEVPGGTASAPYVNALQQLDGDMSQYIHDNTEDEISHFTFINAFLASIGADPVNLDHFRNIPSSKATGARQIGRLTNLMELTVDTSWWTRYRSRNKNPDFGDTFPQAIPGLSKGRFPAIPRSDADLSPDKHIQAIANTAG
;
A
#
# COMPACT_ATOMS: atom_id res chain seq x y z
N MET A 1 49.65 -8.61 -18.77
CA MET A 1 48.78 -9.72 -19.24
C MET A 1 47.49 -9.84 -18.44
N GLU A 2 47.39 -9.34 -17.20
CA GLU A 2 46.16 -9.41 -16.39
C GLU A 2 45.05 -8.43 -16.80
N HIS A 3 45.36 -7.30 -17.44
CA HIS A 3 44.36 -6.35 -17.91
C HIS A 3 43.44 -6.89 -19.02
N ASN A 4 43.94 -7.78 -19.90
CA ASN A 4 43.14 -8.35 -20.99
C ASN A 4 42.18 -9.46 -20.50
N ALA A 5 42.53 -10.15 -19.42
CA ALA A 5 41.69 -11.21 -18.85
C ALA A 5 40.43 -10.64 -18.17
N GLN A 6 40.56 -9.51 -17.46
CA GLN A 6 39.43 -8.84 -16.82
C GLN A 6 38.45 -8.20 -17.83
N GLN A 7 38.95 -7.73 -18.97
CA GLN A 7 38.12 -7.15 -20.02
C GLN A 7 37.29 -8.22 -20.76
N ALA A 8 37.90 -9.37 -21.06
CA ALA A 8 37.20 -10.52 -21.64
C ALA A 8 36.11 -11.08 -20.70
N GLN A 9 36.37 -11.10 -19.39
CA GLN A 9 35.39 -11.53 -18.39
C GLN A 9 34.19 -10.56 -18.28
N LYS A 10 34.43 -9.26 -18.43
CA LYS A 10 33.38 -8.22 -18.41
C LYS A 10 32.49 -8.28 -19.65
N GLU A 11 33.09 -8.57 -20.81
CA GLU A 11 32.37 -8.76 -22.08
C GLU A 11 31.51 -10.03 -22.08
N ASP A 12 31.97 -11.14 -21.49
CA ASP A 12 31.19 -12.38 -21.37
C ASP A 12 30.01 -12.23 -20.37
N ILE A 13 30.19 -11.47 -19.28
CA ILE A 13 29.12 -11.14 -18.33
C ILE A 13 28.07 -10.21 -18.97
N MET A 14 28.51 -9.22 -19.76
CA MET A 14 27.62 -8.35 -20.53
C MET A 14 26.83 -9.16 -21.57
N ALA A 15 27.48 -10.06 -22.31
CA ALA A 15 26.82 -10.91 -23.31
C ALA A 15 25.76 -11.85 -22.70
N LYS A 16 26.02 -12.42 -21.52
CA LYS A 16 25.06 -13.26 -20.78
C LYS A 16 23.86 -12.45 -20.27
N ASN A 17 24.05 -11.19 -19.88
CA ASN A 17 22.95 -10.31 -19.49
C ASN A 17 22.08 -9.87 -20.69
N THR A 18 22.67 -9.67 -21.87
CA THR A 18 21.94 -9.30 -23.09
C THR A 18 21.08 -10.45 -23.62
N GLN A 19 21.46 -11.72 -23.39
CA GLN A 19 20.63 -12.88 -23.75
C GLN A 19 19.45 -13.10 -22.79
N ARG A 20 19.56 -12.66 -21.53
CA ARG A 20 18.48 -12.78 -20.53
C ARG A 20 17.37 -11.70 -20.67
N SER A 21 17.56 -10.73 -21.56
CA SER A 21 16.64 -9.61 -21.80
C SER A 21 15.63 -9.83 -22.94
N ARG A 22 15.59 -11.01 -23.59
CA ARG A 22 14.70 -11.28 -24.74
C ARG A 22 13.30 -11.82 -24.42
N TYR A 23 12.88 -11.76 -23.16
CA TYR A 23 11.50 -12.04 -22.76
C TYR A 23 11.00 -10.98 -21.78
N SER A 24 11.00 -9.70 -22.18
CA SER A 24 10.12 -8.71 -21.57
C SER A 24 8.84 -8.63 -22.39
N THR A 25 7.80 -9.34 -21.93
CA THR A 25 6.45 -9.14 -22.46
C THR A 25 5.98 -7.77 -21.98
N SER A 26 6.23 -6.73 -22.77
CA SER A 26 5.74 -5.38 -22.46
C SER A 26 4.21 -5.38 -22.46
N ARG A 27 3.59 -4.79 -21.41
CA ARG A 27 2.13 -4.58 -21.29
C ARG A 27 1.52 -3.91 -22.53
N ARG A 28 2.32 -3.13 -23.26
CA ARG A 28 1.93 -2.47 -24.53
C ARG A 28 1.81 -3.43 -25.72
N SER A 29 2.56 -4.53 -25.73
CA SER A 29 2.48 -5.56 -26.79
C SER A 29 1.18 -6.37 -26.72
N LEU A 30 0.62 -6.53 -25.51
CA LEU A 30 -0.66 -7.23 -25.31
C LEU A 30 -1.85 -6.42 -25.83
N LEU A 31 -1.86 -5.09 -25.62
CA LEU A 31 -2.90 -4.20 -26.15
C LEU A 31 -2.80 -4.04 -27.68
N LEU A 32 -1.59 -3.97 -28.24
CA LEU A 32 -1.40 -3.89 -29.69
C LEU A 32 -1.79 -5.19 -30.43
N LYS A 33 -1.62 -6.35 -29.79
CA LYS A 33 -2.10 -7.63 -30.36
C LYS A 33 -3.62 -7.81 -30.25
N GLY A 34 -4.27 -7.16 -29.28
CA GLY A 34 -5.73 -7.15 -29.14
C GLY A 34 -6.46 -6.28 -30.18
N LEU A 35 -5.76 -5.35 -30.83
CA LEU A 35 -6.32 -4.44 -31.85
C LEU A 35 -6.12 -4.92 -33.30
N ALA A 36 -5.41 -6.03 -33.53
CA ALA A 36 -5.11 -6.53 -34.87
C ALA A 36 -6.08 -7.62 -35.38
N VAL A 37 -7.08 -8.02 -34.58
CA VAL A 37 -8.19 -8.90 -34.99
C VAL A 37 -9.49 -8.14 -34.77
N GLY A 38 -9.90 -7.33 -35.75
CA GLY A 38 -11.17 -6.60 -35.68
C GLY A 38 -11.21 -5.29 -36.46
N GLY A 39 -10.79 -5.30 -37.72
CA GLY A 39 -11.07 -4.21 -38.64
C GLY A 39 -12.51 -4.29 -39.17
N ALA A 40 -13.29 -3.24 -38.92
CA ALA A 40 -14.47 -2.74 -39.65
C ALA A 40 -15.54 -3.75 -40.16
N GLY A 41 -16.76 -3.66 -39.61
CA GLY A 41 -17.98 -4.01 -40.34
C GLY A 41 -19.07 -4.73 -39.54
N ALA A 42 -20.26 -4.11 -39.51
CA ALA A 42 -21.61 -4.69 -39.40
C ALA A 42 -21.97 -5.65 -38.22
N LEU A 43 -22.94 -5.18 -37.42
CA LEU A 43 -24.10 -5.90 -36.85
C LEU A 43 -24.06 -7.45 -36.88
N GLY A 44 -24.07 -8.06 -35.71
CA GLY A 44 -24.32 -9.49 -35.57
C GLY A 44 -24.59 -9.91 -34.14
N ALA A 45 -25.86 -9.99 -33.77
CA ALA A 45 -26.36 -10.62 -32.55
C ALA A 45 -26.08 -12.14 -32.59
N GLY A 46 -24.86 -12.56 -32.23
CA GLY A 46 -24.46 -13.96 -32.39
C GLY A 46 -23.28 -14.45 -31.53
N LEU A 47 -22.81 -13.69 -30.54
CA LEU A 47 -21.70 -14.13 -29.68
C LEU A 47 -22.12 -14.24 -28.21
N LEU A 48 -23.19 -14.98 -27.95
CA LEU A 48 -23.65 -15.34 -26.60
C LEU A 48 -23.68 -16.85 -26.34
N THR A 49 -22.93 -17.67 -27.08
CA THR A 49 -23.04 -19.13 -26.91
C THR A 49 -21.75 -19.89 -26.69
N ASN A 50 -20.57 -19.28 -26.62
CA ASN A 50 -19.38 -20.00 -26.16
C ASN A 50 -18.44 -19.05 -25.43
N GLY A 51 -18.40 -19.18 -24.10
CA GLY A 51 -17.43 -18.49 -23.27
C GLY A 51 -16.01 -18.76 -23.77
N VAL A 52 -15.24 -17.70 -23.95
CA VAL A 52 -13.81 -17.81 -24.27
C VAL A 52 -13.16 -18.57 -23.10
N PRO A 53 -12.58 -19.77 -23.30
CA PRO A 53 -11.80 -20.41 -22.25
C PRO A 53 -10.43 -19.71 -22.23
N ALA A 54 -10.39 -18.51 -21.64
CA ALA A 54 -9.16 -17.76 -21.44
C ALA A 54 -8.35 -18.28 -20.23
N PHE A 55 -8.74 -19.42 -19.66
CA PHE A 55 -7.90 -20.20 -18.76
C PHE A 55 -7.45 -21.45 -19.49
N ALA A 56 -6.22 -21.41 -19.97
CA ALA A 56 -5.50 -22.58 -20.43
C ALA A 56 -5.70 -23.70 -19.39
N LYS A 57 -6.10 -24.88 -19.89
CA LYS A 57 -6.24 -26.11 -19.13
C LYS A 57 -4.84 -26.64 -18.78
N GLU A 58 -4.05 -25.85 -18.06
CA GLU A 58 -2.98 -26.38 -17.24
C GLU A 58 -3.61 -27.17 -16.11
N ARG A 59 -3.08 -28.36 -15.84
CA ARG A 59 -3.47 -29.15 -14.67
C ARG A 59 -3.02 -28.40 -13.41
N SER A 60 -3.80 -27.41 -12.98
CA SER A 60 -3.66 -26.86 -11.64
C SER A 60 -4.23 -27.90 -10.66
N SER A 61 -3.47 -28.24 -9.62
CA SER A 61 -4.14 -28.57 -8.36
C SER A 61 -5.08 -27.39 -8.08
N GLY A 62 -6.39 -27.63 -8.02
CA GLY A 62 -7.36 -26.56 -7.77
C GLY A 62 -6.98 -25.77 -6.51
N ILE A 63 -7.41 -24.50 -6.45
CA ILE A 63 -7.16 -23.62 -5.30
C ILE A 63 -7.57 -24.36 -4.02
N THR A 64 -6.61 -24.52 -3.11
CA THR A 64 -6.81 -25.28 -1.90
C THR A 64 -7.52 -24.43 -0.84
N ARG A 65 -8.03 -25.08 0.21
CA ARG A 65 -8.54 -24.36 1.39
C ARG A 65 -7.47 -23.49 2.05
N GLY A 66 -6.20 -23.91 1.98
CA GLY A 66 -5.08 -23.15 2.50
C GLY A 66 -4.85 -21.86 1.73
N ASP A 67 -4.89 -21.92 0.39
CA ASP A 67 -4.76 -20.74 -0.46
C ASP A 67 -5.88 -19.73 -0.19
N VAL A 68 -7.13 -20.21 -0.06
CA VAL A 68 -8.27 -19.36 0.32
C VAL A 68 -8.06 -18.71 1.68
N ALA A 69 -7.55 -19.45 2.66
CA ALA A 69 -7.29 -18.90 3.99
C ALA A 69 -6.21 -17.81 3.97
N ILE A 70 -5.14 -17.99 3.18
CA ILE A 70 -4.10 -16.97 2.98
C ILE A 70 -4.68 -15.73 2.33
N LEU A 71 -5.46 -15.87 1.26
CA LEU A 71 -6.08 -14.74 0.57
C LEU A 71 -7.04 -13.97 1.47
N ARG A 72 -7.84 -14.68 2.27
CA ARG A 72 -8.71 -14.04 3.27
C ARG A 72 -7.90 -13.33 4.35
N PHE A 73 -6.79 -13.91 4.81
CA PHE A 73 -5.92 -13.25 5.77
C PHE A 73 -5.32 -11.96 5.21
N LEU A 74 -4.80 -11.99 3.98
CA LEU A 74 -4.28 -10.81 3.29
C LEU A 74 -5.37 -9.76 3.08
N ALA A 75 -6.55 -10.13 2.57
CA ALA A 75 -7.68 -9.20 2.43
C ALA A 75 -8.07 -8.52 3.75
N ALA A 76 -8.00 -9.23 4.87
CA ALA A 76 -8.26 -8.63 6.18
C ALA A 76 -7.19 -7.59 6.55
N ILE A 77 -5.92 -7.84 6.24
CA ILE A 77 -4.83 -6.89 6.44
C ILE A 77 -5.04 -5.66 5.55
N GLU A 78 -5.30 -5.84 4.25
CA GLU A 78 -5.52 -4.71 3.32
C GLU A 78 -6.68 -3.81 3.76
N ILE A 79 -7.75 -4.39 4.34
CA ILE A 79 -8.87 -3.60 4.91
C ILE A 79 -8.43 -2.79 6.14
N LEU A 80 -7.57 -3.34 6.99
CA LEU A 80 -7.02 -2.62 8.14
C LEU A 80 -6.07 -1.50 7.70
N GLU A 81 -5.20 -1.77 6.74
CA GLU A 81 -4.28 -0.78 6.17
C GLU A 81 -5.05 0.33 5.44
N THR A 82 -6.11 -0.01 4.72
CA THR A 82 -7.03 0.97 4.13
C THR A 82 -7.63 1.91 5.19
N ASP A 83 -8.09 1.38 6.32
CA ASP A 83 -8.67 2.22 7.38
C ASP A 83 -7.62 3.13 8.04
N LEU A 84 -6.39 2.65 8.15
CA LEU A 84 -5.24 3.43 8.62
C LEU A 84 -4.91 4.57 7.66
N TRP A 85 -4.66 4.24 6.38
CA TRP A 85 -4.30 5.23 5.36
C TRP A 85 -5.40 6.24 5.09
N ARG A 86 -6.67 5.81 5.06
CA ARG A 86 -7.81 6.74 4.92
C ARG A 86 -7.84 7.80 6.01
N GLN A 87 -7.53 7.45 7.25
CA GLN A 87 -7.49 8.45 8.33
C GLN A 87 -6.39 9.50 8.10
N TYR A 88 -5.24 9.10 7.55
CA TYR A 88 -4.23 10.07 7.10
C TYR A 88 -4.72 10.87 5.90
N ASN A 89 -5.29 10.24 4.87
CA ASN A 89 -5.73 10.92 3.66
C ASN A 89 -6.80 11.98 3.94
N GLU A 90 -7.71 11.69 4.88
CA GLU A 90 -8.76 12.63 5.28
C GLU A 90 -8.24 14.00 5.75
N LEU A 91 -7.08 14.01 6.42
CA LEU A 91 -6.52 15.19 7.06
C LEU A 91 -5.20 15.68 6.44
N GLY A 92 -4.43 14.79 5.81
CA GLY A 92 -3.08 15.06 5.32
C GLY A 92 -2.86 14.74 3.84
N GLY A 93 -3.81 14.07 3.19
CA GLY A 93 -3.71 13.69 1.77
C GLY A 93 -4.36 14.70 0.81
N ILE A 94 -4.55 14.27 -0.44
CA ILE A 94 -5.09 15.09 -1.53
C ILE A 94 -6.61 14.89 -1.61
N PRO A 95 -7.43 15.95 -1.49
CA PRO A 95 -8.87 15.83 -1.67
C PRO A 95 -9.23 15.79 -3.16
N ASP A 96 -9.69 14.65 -3.64
CA ASP A 96 -10.18 14.49 -5.01
C ASP A 96 -11.31 13.45 -5.12
N SER A 97 -11.59 13.01 -6.35
CA SER A 97 -12.60 11.98 -6.64
C SER A 97 -12.07 10.55 -6.63
N GLU A 98 -10.75 10.33 -6.64
CA GLU A 98 -10.14 9.01 -6.61
C GLU A 98 -10.27 8.41 -5.21
N VAL A 99 -9.94 9.19 -4.17
CA VAL A 99 -10.09 8.79 -2.77
C VAL A 99 -11.01 9.75 -2.01
N PRO A 100 -12.35 9.56 -2.08
CA PRO A 100 -13.30 10.48 -1.48
C PRO A 100 -13.37 10.36 0.05
N GLY A 101 -13.68 11.49 0.69
CA GLY A 101 -14.13 11.53 2.09
C GLY A 101 -13.31 12.40 3.03
N GLY A 102 -12.21 12.98 2.56
CA GLY A 102 -11.43 13.99 3.27
C GLY A 102 -11.66 15.40 2.75
N THR A 103 -11.30 16.41 3.54
CA THR A 103 -11.13 17.79 3.03
C THR A 103 -9.73 18.32 3.22
N ALA A 104 -8.82 17.49 3.76
CA ALA A 104 -7.51 17.89 4.28
C ALA A 104 -7.59 18.95 5.39
N SER A 105 -6.50 19.07 6.14
CA SER A 105 -6.29 20.07 7.18
C SER A 105 -5.01 20.81 6.87
N ALA A 106 -5.10 22.07 6.43
CA ALA A 106 -3.94 22.85 6.00
C ALA A 106 -2.82 22.92 7.06
N PRO A 107 -3.08 23.14 8.36
CA PRO A 107 -2.03 23.10 9.38
C PRO A 107 -1.33 21.73 9.48
N TYR A 108 -2.08 20.64 9.34
CA TYR A 108 -1.51 19.29 9.42
C TYR A 108 -0.73 18.92 8.16
N VAL A 109 -1.26 19.24 6.98
CA VAL A 109 -0.55 19.11 5.69
C VAL A 109 0.77 19.88 5.72
N ASN A 110 0.77 21.14 6.18
CA ASN A 110 1.98 21.93 6.27
C ASN A 110 3.02 21.32 7.24
N ALA A 111 2.56 20.74 8.36
CA ALA A 111 3.44 20.07 9.31
C ALA A 111 4.04 18.77 8.75
N LEU A 112 3.25 18.00 7.99
CA LEU A 112 3.71 16.81 7.28
C LEU A 112 4.74 17.16 6.19
N GLN A 113 4.54 18.27 5.47
CA GLN A 113 5.47 18.73 4.43
C GLN A 113 6.85 19.13 4.93
N GLN A 114 7.00 19.40 6.25
CA GLN A 114 8.32 19.58 6.86
C GLN A 114 9.12 18.28 6.96
N LEU A 115 8.45 17.12 6.92
CA LEU A 115 9.10 15.81 6.90
C LEU A 115 9.46 15.40 5.48
N ASP A 116 8.52 15.55 4.56
CA ASP A 116 8.69 15.27 3.13
C ASP A 116 7.72 16.15 2.31
N GLY A 117 8.23 16.85 1.30
CA GLY A 117 7.43 17.73 0.45
C GLY A 117 6.32 17.00 -0.32
N ASP A 118 6.48 15.70 -0.56
CA ASP A 118 5.52 14.88 -1.32
C ASP A 118 4.58 14.08 -0.39
N MET A 119 4.57 14.35 0.92
CA MET A 119 3.84 13.54 1.90
C MET A 119 2.33 13.40 1.60
N SER A 120 1.68 14.44 1.10
CA SER A 120 0.25 14.38 0.74
C SER A 120 -0.01 13.43 -0.43
N GLN A 121 0.87 13.41 -1.44
CA GLN A 121 0.78 12.48 -2.57
C GLN A 121 1.05 11.05 -2.10
N TYR A 122 2.07 10.86 -1.28
CA TYR A 122 2.39 9.56 -0.70
C TYR A 122 1.20 8.99 0.10
N ILE A 123 0.60 9.77 1.00
CA ILE A 123 -0.58 9.36 1.75
C ILE A 123 -1.75 9.01 0.82
N HIS A 124 -2.01 9.85 -0.19
CA HIS A 124 -3.10 9.65 -1.13
C HIS A 124 -2.93 8.33 -1.90
N ASP A 125 -1.78 8.13 -2.53
CA ASP A 125 -1.54 6.99 -3.42
C ASP A 125 -1.52 5.66 -2.66
N ASN A 126 -0.91 5.60 -1.47
CA ASN A 126 -1.01 4.39 -0.64
C ASN A 126 -2.46 4.12 -0.22
N THR A 127 -3.26 5.18 0.03
CA THR A 127 -4.68 4.98 0.34
C THR A 127 -5.44 4.39 -0.83
N GLU A 128 -5.18 4.86 -2.06
CA GLU A 128 -5.78 4.30 -3.28
C GLU A 128 -5.33 2.86 -3.51
N ASP A 129 -4.02 2.60 -3.42
CA ASP A 129 -3.43 1.28 -3.59
C ASP A 129 -4.07 0.26 -2.64
N GLU A 130 -4.19 0.57 -1.34
CA GLU A 130 -4.80 -0.38 -0.40
C GLU A 130 -6.29 -0.60 -0.67
N ILE A 131 -7.01 0.43 -1.12
CA ILE A 131 -8.41 0.27 -1.55
C ILE A 131 -8.50 -0.70 -2.72
N SER A 132 -7.65 -0.52 -3.71
CA SER A 132 -7.56 -1.35 -4.89
C SER A 132 -7.14 -2.79 -4.55
N HIS A 133 -6.18 -2.98 -3.63
CA HIS A 133 -5.72 -4.28 -3.16
C HIS A 133 -6.84 -5.09 -2.50
N PHE A 134 -7.50 -4.55 -1.46
CA PHE A 134 -8.54 -5.32 -0.78
C PHE A 134 -9.73 -5.60 -1.71
N THR A 135 -10.08 -4.65 -2.59
CA THR A 135 -11.17 -4.80 -3.54
C THR A 135 -10.86 -5.92 -4.54
N PHE A 136 -9.62 -5.96 -5.04
CA PHE A 136 -9.16 -7.02 -5.94
C PHE A 136 -9.20 -8.40 -5.27
N ILE A 137 -8.64 -8.55 -4.07
CA ILE A 137 -8.59 -9.85 -3.39
C ILE A 137 -10.02 -10.34 -3.08
N ASN A 138 -10.91 -9.46 -2.61
CA ASN A 138 -12.30 -9.82 -2.36
C ASN A 138 -13.06 -10.21 -3.64
N ALA A 139 -12.83 -9.50 -4.74
CA ALA A 139 -13.41 -9.86 -6.04
C ALA A 139 -12.88 -11.21 -6.54
N PHE A 140 -11.59 -11.48 -6.35
CA PHE A 140 -10.98 -12.76 -6.70
C PHE A 140 -11.57 -13.90 -5.86
N LEU A 141 -11.68 -13.74 -4.54
CA LEU A 141 -12.34 -14.70 -3.64
C LEU A 141 -13.76 -15.02 -4.10
N ALA A 142 -14.56 -13.99 -4.41
CA ALA A 142 -15.91 -14.18 -4.95
C ALA A 142 -15.90 -14.93 -6.28
N SER A 143 -14.96 -14.65 -7.18
CA SER A 143 -14.87 -15.29 -8.50
C SER A 143 -14.60 -16.80 -8.43
N ILE A 144 -13.97 -17.28 -7.34
CA ILE A 144 -13.66 -18.68 -7.10
C ILE A 144 -14.65 -19.36 -6.15
N GLY A 145 -15.75 -18.68 -5.80
CA GLY A 145 -16.79 -19.18 -4.91
C GLY A 145 -16.41 -19.22 -3.43
N ALA A 146 -15.36 -18.50 -3.03
CA ALA A 146 -15.00 -18.30 -1.63
C ALA A 146 -15.64 -17.04 -1.06
N ASP A 147 -15.88 -17.03 0.25
CA ASP A 147 -16.40 -15.84 0.92
C ASP A 147 -15.38 -14.69 0.85
N PRO A 148 -15.80 -13.47 0.50
CA PRO A 148 -15.01 -12.26 0.73
C PRO A 148 -14.83 -11.95 2.22
N VAL A 149 -13.96 -11.00 2.51
CA VAL A 149 -13.71 -10.48 3.86
C VAL A 149 -14.43 -9.15 4.03
N ASN A 150 -15.14 -9.02 5.15
CA ASN A 150 -15.74 -7.78 5.60
C ASN A 150 -15.49 -7.61 7.11
N LEU A 151 -14.91 -6.49 7.50
CA LEU A 151 -14.61 -6.14 8.90
C LEU A 151 -15.52 -5.06 9.47
N ASP A 152 -16.57 -4.63 8.78
CA ASP A 152 -17.43 -3.51 9.18
C ASP A 152 -18.06 -3.69 10.57
N HIS A 153 -18.35 -4.93 10.97
CA HIS A 153 -18.84 -5.24 12.33
C HIS A 153 -17.85 -4.80 13.44
N PHE A 154 -16.56 -4.70 13.12
CA PHE A 154 -15.51 -4.31 14.06
C PHE A 154 -15.21 -2.80 14.06
N ARG A 155 -15.94 -1.99 13.28
CA ARG A 155 -15.77 -0.53 13.20
C ARG A 155 -16.30 0.18 14.46
N ASN A 156 -15.63 -0.06 15.59
CA ASN A 156 -16.07 0.37 16.91
C ASN A 156 -15.18 1.45 17.53
N ILE A 157 -14.09 1.82 16.86
CA ILE A 157 -13.18 2.87 17.32
C ILE A 157 -13.71 4.24 16.86
N PRO A 158 -13.77 5.26 17.73
CA PRO A 158 -14.16 6.60 17.33
C PRO A 158 -13.19 7.23 16.32
N SER A 159 -13.72 7.96 15.34
CA SER A 159 -12.93 8.83 14.46
C SER A 159 -12.41 10.09 15.17
N SER A 160 -11.36 10.68 14.59
CA SER A 160 -10.97 12.07 14.86
C SER A 160 -12.15 13.03 14.74
N LYS A 161 -12.17 14.05 15.59
CA LYS A 161 -13.12 15.18 15.59
C LYS A 161 -12.56 16.42 14.90
N ALA A 162 -11.40 16.33 14.27
CA ALA A 162 -10.84 17.44 13.52
C ALA A 162 -11.68 17.70 12.26
N THR A 163 -11.79 18.96 11.87
CA THR A 163 -12.43 19.35 10.63
C THR A 163 -11.74 18.66 9.46
N GLY A 164 -12.54 18.03 8.59
CA GLY A 164 -12.07 17.22 7.46
C GLY A 164 -12.01 15.72 7.70
N ALA A 165 -12.06 15.27 8.96
CA ALA A 165 -12.18 13.84 9.28
C ALA A 165 -13.62 13.34 9.14
N ARG A 166 -13.78 12.14 8.59
CA ARG A 166 -15.09 11.46 8.54
C ARG A 166 -15.51 11.03 9.94
N GLN A 167 -16.79 11.17 10.23
CA GLN A 167 -17.38 10.78 11.51
C GLN A 167 -17.97 9.38 11.45
N ILE A 168 -17.11 8.38 11.24
CA ILE A 168 -17.48 6.96 11.12
C ILE A 168 -16.81 6.11 12.20
N GLY A 169 -17.22 4.85 12.32
CA GLY A 169 -16.46 3.86 13.10
C GLY A 169 -15.17 3.44 12.38
N ARG A 170 -14.07 3.35 13.13
CA ARG A 170 -12.74 2.95 12.64
C ARG A 170 -12.38 1.53 13.07
N LEU A 171 -11.47 0.93 12.32
CA LEU A 171 -10.83 -0.35 12.62
C LEU A 171 -9.45 -0.15 13.27
N THR A 172 -8.83 0.99 13.01
CA THR A 172 -7.48 1.34 13.48
C THR A 172 -7.53 2.65 14.27
N ASN A 173 -6.60 2.82 15.21
CA ASN A 173 -6.53 4.01 16.07
C ASN A 173 -5.19 4.74 15.88
N LEU A 174 -5.22 5.90 15.23
CA LEU A 174 -4.04 6.77 15.05
C LEU A 174 -3.94 7.89 16.11
N MET A 175 -4.79 7.88 17.13
CA MET A 175 -4.87 8.94 18.15
C MET A 175 -4.21 8.57 19.48
N GLU A 176 -3.93 7.29 19.71
CA GLU A 176 -3.31 6.78 20.94
C GLU A 176 -2.21 5.75 20.65
N LEU A 177 -1.15 6.17 19.97
CA LEU A 177 -0.06 5.29 19.56
C LEU A 177 1.07 5.23 20.59
N THR A 178 1.60 4.03 20.80
CA THR A 178 2.93 3.80 21.38
C THR A 178 3.81 3.28 20.26
N VAL A 179 4.78 4.07 19.81
CA VAL A 179 5.55 3.77 18.59
C VAL A 179 6.93 3.21 18.97
N ASP A 180 7.21 1.98 18.54
CA ASP A 180 8.55 1.42 18.58
C ASP A 180 9.38 2.00 17.42
N THR A 181 10.37 2.81 17.76
CA THR A 181 11.32 3.45 16.84
C THR A 181 12.68 2.76 16.82
N SER A 182 12.83 1.61 17.50
CA SER A 182 14.07 0.84 17.50
C SER A 182 14.40 0.22 16.14
N TRP A 183 13.40 0.05 15.26
CA TRP A 183 13.62 -0.43 13.89
C TRP A 183 14.58 0.48 13.12
N TRP A 184 14.50 1.80 13.33
CA TRP A 184 15.34 2.78 12.65
C TRP A 184 16.82 2.57 12.98
N THR A 185 17.13 2.38 14.27
CA THR A 185 18.50 2.13 14.75
C THR A 185 18.95 0.70 14.47
N ARG A 186 18.01 -0.26 14.46
CA ARG A 186 18.24 -1.66 14.07
C ARG A 186 18.78 -1.77 12.65
N TYR A 187 18.05 -1.26 11.66
CA TYR A 187 18.43 -1.42 10.26
C TYR A 187 19.54 -0.47 9.79
N ARG A 188 19.99 0.45 10.65
CA ARG A 188 21.12 1.37 10.38
C ARG A 188 22.37 1.04 11.18
N SER A 189 22.32 0.05 12.07
CA SER A 189 23.51 -0.37 12.81
C SER A 189 24.52 -1.03 11.87
N ARG A 190 25.78 -0.61 11.96
CA ARG A 190 26.90 -1.22 11.22
C ARG A 190 27.63 -2.30 12.01
N ASN A 191 27.32 -2.43 13.30
CA ASN A 191 28.10 -3.21 14.26
C ASN A 191 27.25 -4.10 15.18
N LYS A 192 25.94 -4.21 14.93
CA LYS A 192 25.03 -5.11 15.65
C LYS A 192 24.24 -5.94 14.66
N ASN A 193 23.83 -7.14 15.08
CA ASN A 193 23.01 -8.05 14.30
C ASN A 193 21.78 -8.50 15.10
N PRO A 194 20.55 -8.17 14.65
CA PRO A 194 19.34 -8.62 15.34
C PRO A 194 19.20 -10.14 15.42
N ASP A 195 19.80 -10.89 14.49
CA ASP A 195 19.74 -12.35 14.46
C ASP A 195 20.62 -12.99 15.54
N PHE A 196 21.55 -12.23 16.14
CA PHE A 196 22.41 -12.66 17.26
C PHE A 196 21.94 -12.17 18.63
N GLY A 197 20.71 -11.63 18.70
CA GLY A 197 20.12 -11.19 19.97
C GLY A 197 20.57 -9.81 20.45
N ASP A 198 21.21 -9.01 19.59
CA ASP A 198 21.57 -7.64 19.91
C ASP A 198 20.34 -6.77 20.15
N THR A 199 20.48 -5.79 21.06
CA THR A 199 19.43 -4.81 21.36
C THR A 199 19.70 -3.45 20.72
N PHE A 200 18.63 -2.75 20.36
CA PHE A 200 18.69 -1.49 19.62
C PHE A 200 17.95 -0.39 20.38
N PRO A 201 18.57 0.79 20.58
CA PRO A 201 17.92 1.89 21.28
C PRO A 201 16.79 2.48 20.44
N GLN A 202 15.76 2.99 21.11
CA GLN A 202 14.72 3.80 20.47
C GLN A 202 15.34 5.05 19.85
N ALA A 203 15.03 5.35 18.58
CA ALA A 203 15.46 6.59 17.94
C ALA A 203 14.82 7.81 18.63
N ILE A 204 13.55 7.68 19.03
CA ILE A 204 12.82 8.66 19.83
C ILE A 204 12.27 7.96 21.07
N PRO A 205 13.02 7.91 22.18
CA PRO A 205 12.64 7.14 23.37
C PRO A 205 11.27 7.49 23.95
N GLY A 206 10.84 8.75 23.80
CA GLY A 206 9.53 9.20 24.29
C GLY A 206 8.35 8.46 23.65
N LEU A 207 8.40 8.23 22.33
CA LEU A 207 7.30 7.61 21.58
C LEU A 207 7.01 6.17 22.00
N SER A 208 8.04 5.45 22.48
CA SER A 208 7.93 4.06 22.94
C SER A 208 7.29 3.88 24.33
N LYS A 209 7.03 4.98 25.05
CA LYS A 209 6.55 4.94 26.45
C LYS A 209 5.21 5.63 26.67
N GLY A 210 4.75 6.44 25.72
CA GLY A 210 3.53 7.22 25.85
C GLY A 210 2.45 6.80 24.87
N ARG A 211 1.34 7.56 24.87
CA ARG A 211 0.26 7.48 23.89
C ARG A 211 0.21 8.80 23.15
N PHE A 212 0.52 8.77 21.86
CA PHE A 212 0.66 9.95 21.04
C PHE A 212 -0.27 9.88 19.84
N PRO A 213 -0.92 11.00 19.48
CA PRO A 213 -1.64 11.07 18.22
C PRO A 213 -0.64 11.21 17.05
N ALA A 214 -0.86 10.45 15.99
CA ALA A 214 -0.27 10.68 14.68
C ALA A 214 -1.23 11.41 13.73
N ILE A 215 -2.49 11.64 14.12
CA ILE A 215 -3.41 12.57 13.45
C ILE A 215 -4.03 13.50 14.49
N PRO A 216 -4.44 14.73 14.14
CA PRO A 216 -5.20 15.59 15.05
C PRO A 216 -6.43 14.87 15.60
N ARG A 217 -6.66 14.90 16.91
CA ARG A 217 -7.86 14.30 17.54
C ARG A 217 -9.07 15.22 17.41
N SER A 218 -8.82 16.53 17.35
CA SER A 218 -9.79 17.60 17.16
C SER A 218 -9.09 18.85 16.65
N ASP A 219 -9.83 19.90 16.30
CA ASP A 219 -9.23 21.17 15.87
C ASP A 219 -8.38 21.85 16.96
N ALA A 220 -8.56 21.48 18.23
CA ALA A 220 -7.69 21.94 19.31
C ALA A 220 -6.24 21.45 19.16
N ASP A 221 -6.01 20.36 18.42
CA ASP A 221 -4.67 19.85 18.16
C ASP A 221 -3.95 20.58 17.00
N LEU A 222 -4.63 21.49 16.28
CA LEU A 222 -4.05 22.23 15.15
C LEU A 222 -3.16 23.41 15.60
N SER A 223 -3.09 23.66 16.91
CA SER A 223 -2.27 24.72 17.50
C SER A 223 -1.78 24.31 18.90
N PRO A 224 -0.70 24.92 19.41
CA PRO A 224 0.26 25.79 18.70
C PRO A 224 1.09 24.99 17.67
N ASP A 225 1.84 25.67 16.80
CA ASP A 225 2.61 25.06 15.70
C ASP A 225 3.49 23.88 16.15
N LYS A 226 4.13 23.99 17.32
CA LYS A 226 4.96 22.91 17.87
C LYS A 226 4.16 21.65 18.22
N HIS A 227 2.88 21.80 18.60
CA HIS A 227 2.01 20.68 18.94
C HIS A 227 1.61 19.92 17.68
N ILE A 228 1.08 20.62 16.66
CA ILE A 228 0.73 19.97 15.39
C ILE A 228 1.95 19.37 14.68
N GLN A 229 3.13 20.01 14.78
CA GLN A 229 4.36 19.41 14.29
C GLN A 229 4.75 18.13 15.04
N ALA A 230 4.54 18.07 16.37
CA ALA A 230 4.79 16.84 17.13
C ALA A 230 3.86 15.69 16.71
N ILE A 231 2.62 16.00 16.32
CA ILE A 231 1.67 15.03 15.75
C ILE A 231 2.18 14.52 14.40
N ALA A 232 2.57 15.42 13.49
CA ALA A 232 3.16 15.04 12.21
C ALA A 232 4.43 14.18 12.39
N ASN A 233 5.32 14.54 13.33
CA ASN A 233 6.52 13.77 13.65
C ASN A 233 6.22 12.39 14.26
N THR A 234 5.02 12.16 14.78
CA THR A 234 4.58 10.83 15.23
C THR A 234 4.09 9.99 14.04
N ALA A 235 3.65 10.65 12.96
CA ALA A 235 3.18 9.99 11.74
C ALA A 235 4.32 9.55 10.80
N GLY A 236 5.44 10.28 10.77
CA GLY A 236 6.58 10.00 9.88
C GLY A 236 7.82 9.43 10.56
#